data_AF-A0A0J5QAU6-F1
#
_entry.id   AF-A0A0J5QAU6-F1
#
_cell.length_a   1.000
_cell.length_b   1.000
_cell.length_c   1.000
_cell.angle_alpha   90.00
_cell.angle_beta   90.00
_cell.angle_gamma   90.00
#
_symmetry.space_group_name_H-M   'P 1'
#
loop_
_entity.id
_entity.type
_entity.pdbx_description
1 polymer ?
#
loop_
_entity_poly.entity_id
_entity_poly.type
_entity_poly.pdbx_seq_one_letter_code
_entity_poly.pdbx_strand_id
1 'polypeptide(L)'
;MADAVTMPFRLTRHAERRANQRGINRETIETLLAFGAAQQAHGAEKVFMNRAARTKAKKELGRAKYAQIERDLDAYLVVDGETIVTVGHRTRAIRT
;
A
#
# COMPACT_ATOMS: atom_id res chain seq x y z
N MET A 1 16.96 7.58 -15.81
CA MET A 1 15.54 7.96 -15.61
C MET A 1 14.78 6.64 -15.57
N ALA A 2 14.50 6.14 -14.37
CA ALA A 2 13.89 4.82 -14.21
C ALA A 2 12.42 4.90 -14.62
N ASP A 3 12.04 4.08 -15.59
CA ASP A 3 10.69 3.93 -16.09
C ASP A 3 9.68 3.85 -14.95
N ALA A 4 8.69 4.74 -14.99
CA ALA A 4 7.49 4.61 -14.19
C ALA A 4 6.81 3.32 -14.65
N VAL A 5 7.02 2.24 -13.89
CA VAL A 5 6.25 1.02 -14.03
C VAL A 5 4.78 1.44 -13.94
N THR A 6 4.09 1.42 -15.08
CA THR A 6 2.67 1.69 -15.17
C THR A 6 1.98 0.70 -14.25
N MET A 7 1.65 1.12 -13.04
CA MET A 7 0.85 0.33 -12.13
C MET A 7 -0.56 0.30 -12.73
N PRO A 8 -1.10 -0.87 -13.12
CA PRO A 8 -2.41 -0.95 -13.77
C PRO A 8 -3.57 -0.56 -12.83
N PHE A 9 -3.26 -0.19 -11.58
CA PHE A 9 -4.23 0.12 -10.56
C PHE A 9 -4.78 1.54 -10.67
N ARG A 10 -6.11 1.65 -10.75
CA ARG A 10 -6.83 2.93 -10.74
C ARG A 10 -7.31 3.26 -9.33
N LEU A 11 -7.16 4.50 -8.89
CA LEU A 11 -7.79 4.96 -7.65
C LEU A 11 -9.21 5.44 -7.93
N THR A 12 -10.17 4.93 -7.15
CA THR A 12 -11.51 5.53 -7.12
C THR A 12 -11.49 6.88 -6.40
N ARG A 13 -12.48 7.73 -6.69
CA ARG A 13 -12.69 8.99 -5.94
C ARG A 13 -12.85 8.76 -4.44
N HIS A 14 -13.44 7.62 -4.05
CA HIS A 14 -13.54 7.22 -2.65
C HIS A 14 -12.14 6.97 -2.05
N ALA A 15 -11.34 6.12 -2.69
CA ALA A 15 -9.98 5.80 -2.25
C ALA A 15 -9.09 7.05 -2.18
N GLU A 16 -9.14 7.91 -3.20
CA GLU A 16 -8.37 9.15 -3.24
C GLU A 16 -8.73 10.10 -2.07
N ARG A 17 -10.04 10.34 -1.85
CA ARG A 17 -10.50 11.15 -0.71
C ARG A 17 -10.02 10.55 0.62
N ARG A 18 -10.09 9.23 0.76
CA ARG A 18 -9.68 8.49 1.96
C ARG A 18 -8.17 8.53 2.19
N ALA A 19 -7.36 8.54 1.12
CA ALA A 19 -5.92 8.69 1.19
C ALA A 19 -5.54 10.10 1.66
N ASN A 20 -6.13 11.13 1.03
CA ASN A 20 -5.92 12.54 1.39
C ASN A 20 -6.29 12.82 2.86
N GLN A 21 -7.45 12.36 3.31
CA GLN A 21 -7.90 12.52 4.70
C GLN A 21 -6.98 11.89 5.74
N ARG A 22 -6.16 10.92 5.34
CA ARG A 22 -5.28 10.15 6.22
C ARG A 22 -3.81 10.45 6.02
N GLY A 23 -3.49 11.43 5.15
CA GLY A 23 -2.11 11.77 4.81
C GLY A 23 -1.36 10.62 4.13
N ILE A 24 -2.05 9.68 3.48
CA ILE A 24 -1.42 8.57 2.78
C ILE A 24 -1.06 9.04 1.37
N ASN A 25 0.23 9.18 1.12
CA ASN A 25 0.72 9.66 -0.17
C ASN A 25 0.73 8.55 -1.23
N ARG A 26 0.90 8.95 -2.49
CA ARG A 26 0.94 8.04 -3.63
C ARG A 26 2.10 7.04 -3.55
N GLU A 27 3.27 7.46 -3.07
CA GLU A 27 4.44 6.59 -2.93
C GLU A 27 4.18 5.42 -1.96
N THR A 28 3.41 5.66 -0.90
CA THR A 28 2.97 4.62 0.04
C THR A 28 2.06 3.61 -0.65
N ILE A 29 1.11 4.09 -1.46
CA ILE A 29 0.19 3.23 -2.23
C ILE A 29 0.98 2.38 -3.23
N GLU A 30 1.89 2.99 -3.98
CA GLU A 30 2.75 2.28 -4.94
C GLU A 30 3.66 1.25 -4.24
N THR A 31 4.20 1.59 -3.07
CA THR A 31 5.00 0.65 -2.26
C THR A 31 4.17 -0.53 -1.77
N LEU A 32 2.93 -0.28 -1.32
CA LEU A 32 2.00 -1.33 -0.91
C LEU A 32 1.68 -2.27 -2.08
N LEU A 33 1.44 -1.74 -3.28
CA LEU A 33 1.18 -2.55 -4.48
C LEU A 33 2.42 -3.36 -4.92
N ALA A 34 3.61 -2.77 -4.82
CA ALA A 34 4.85 -3.43 -5.26
C ALA A 34 5.35 -4.52 -4.31
N PHE A 35 5.18 -4.33 -3.00
CA PHE A 35 5.80 -5.18 -1.99
C PHE A 35 4.82 -5.85 -1.03
N GLY A 36 3.61 -5.32 -0.91
CA GLY A 36 2.62 -5.77 0.06
C GLY A 36 2.19 -7.21 -0.15
N ALA A 37 1.74 -7.82 0.94
CA ALA A 37 1.04 -9.10 0.88
C ALA A 37 -0.44 -8.85 0.59
N ALA A 38 -1.01 -9.65 -0.29
CA ALA A 38 -2.43 -9.66 -0.60
C ALA A 38 -3.14 -10.74 0.25
N GLN A 39 -4.31 -10.40 0.77
CA GLN A 39 -5.20 -11.33 1.47
C GLN A 39 -6.64 -11.15 0.99
N GLN A 40 -7.26 -12.23 0.56
CA GLN A 40 -8.67 -12.24 0.17
C GLN A 40 -9.58 -11.91 1.36
N ALA A 41 -10.54 -11.01 1.15
CA ALA A 41 -11.50 -10.56 2.15
C ALA A 41 -12.80 -10.11 1.48
N HIS A 42 -13.89 -10.87 1.68
CA HIS A 42 -15.24 -10.51 1.22
C HIS A 42 -15.35 -10.16 -0.28
N GLY A 43 -14.65 -10.91 -1.14
CA GLY A 43 -14.69 -10.71 -2.60
C GLY A 43 -13.75 -9.62 -3.12
N ALA A 44 -12.92 -9.04 -2.25
CA ALA A 44 -11.86 -8.10 -2.60
C ALA A 44 -10.52 -8.54 -1.98
N GLU A 45 -9.43 -7.92 -2.41
CA GLU A 45 -8.10 -8.14 -1.86
C GLU A 45 -7.69 -7.01 -0.93
N LYS A 46 -7.21 -7.36 0.26
CA LYS A 46 -6.52 -6.44 1.15
C LYS A 46 -5.02 -6.53 0.94
N VAL A 47 -4.40 -5.44 0.53
CA VAL A 47 -2.95 -5.34 0.35
C VAL A 47 -2.34 -4.57 1.52
N PHE A 48 -1.35 -5.14 2.21
CA PHE A 48 -0.72 -4.53 3.37
C PHE A 48 0.74 -4.97 3.53
N MET A 49 1.52 -4.22 4.31
CA MET A 49 2.90 -4.60 4.62
C MET A 49 2.97 -5.61 5.78
N ASN A 50 3.33 -6.86 5.47
CA ASN A 50 3.74 -7.84 6.47
C ASN A 50 5.26 -7.77 6.73
N ARG A 51 5.77 -8.58 7.67
CA ARG A 51 7.21 -8.55 8.02
C ARG A 51 8.13 -8.88 6.83
N ALA A 52 7.75 -9.84 6.00
CA ALA A 52 8.52 -10.22 4.81
C ALA A 52 8.52 -9.11 3.76
N ALA A 53 7.36 -8.52 3.47
CA ALA A 53 7.18 -7.38 2.60
C ALA A 53 8.01 -6.18 3.04
N ARG A 54 7.99 -5.83 4.34
CA ARG A 54 8.82 -4.74 4.90
C ARG A 54 10.31 -5.00 4.71
N THR A 55 10.74 -6.23 4.95
CA THR A 55 12.14 -6.63 4.75
C THR A 55 12.56 -6.49 3.29
N LYS A 56 11.72 -6.96 2.37
CA LYS A 56 11.95 -6.85 0.92
C LYS A 56 11.99 -5.38 0.47
N ALA A 57 10.99 -4.58 0.85
CA ALA A 57 10.93 -3.16 0.52
C ALA A 57 12.14 -2.39 1.05
N LYS A 58 12.58 -2.65 2.29
CA LYS A 58 13.78 -2.03 2.86
C LYS A 58 15.05 -2.38 2.09
N LYS A 59 15.16 -3.62 1.61
CA LYS A 59 16.30 -4.08 0.81
C LYS A 59 16.32 -3.41 -0.57
N GLU A 60 15.18 -3.34 -1.25
CA GLU A 60 15.09 -2.84 -2.63
C GLU A 60 15.06 -1.30 -2.72
N LEU A 61 14.37 -0.62 -1.80
CA LEU A 61 14.31 0.85 -1.78
C LEU A 61 15.56 1.47 -1.14
N GLY A 62 16.29 0.69 -0.34
CA GLY A 62 17.41 1.18 0.46
C GLY A 62 16.95 1.94 1.73
N ARG A 63 17.88 2.11 2.67
CA ARG A 63 17.59 2.62 4.02
C ARG A 63 16.99 4.02 4.04
N ALA A 64 17.54 4.95 3.25
CA ALA A 64 17.12 6.35 3.27
C ALA A 64 15.67 6.52 2.76
N LYS A 65 15.36 5.94 1.60
CA LYS A 65 14.03 5.99 1.01
C LYS A 65 13.00 5.25 1.86
N TYR A 66 13.34 4.05 2.35
CA TYR A 66 12.46 3.29 3.22
C TYR A 66 12.10 4.08 4.50
N ALA A 67 13.06 4.78 5.12
CA ALA A 67 12.81 5.56 6.34
C ALA A 67 11.81 6.73 6.12
N GLN A 68 11.72 7.29 4.91
CA GLN A 68 10.78 8.36 4.59
C GLN A 68 9.32 7.90 4.56
N ILE A 69 9.10 6.65 4.14
CA ILE A 69 7.76 6.08 3.95
C ILE A 69 7.36 5.10 5.07
N GLU A 70 8.31 4.64 5.89
CA GLU A 70 8.12 3.55 6.87
C GLU A 70 6.91 3.74 7.78
N ARG A 71 6.68 5.00 8.21
CA ARG A 71 5.56 5.39 9.08
C ARG A 71 4.19 5.23 8.40
N ASP A 72 4.14 5.40 7.08
CA ASP A 72 2.89 5.37 6.30
C ASP A 72 2.62 3.93 5.80
N LEU A 73 3.61 3.03 5.89
CA LEU A 73 3.50 1.61 5.52
C LEU A 73 2.62 0.75 6.45
N ASP A 74 2.13 1.31 7.57
CA ASP A 74 1.05 0.71 8.35
C ASP A 74 -0.34 0.95 7.72
N ALA A 75 -0.39 1.47 6.50
CA ALA A 75 -1.58 1.50 5.68
C ALA A 75 -1.94 0.14 5.05
N TYR A 76 -3.17 0.04 4.56
CA TYR A 76 -3.67 -1.03 3.73
C TYR A 76 -4.50 -0.50 2.57
N LEU A 77 -4.53 -1.25 1.48
CA LEU A 77 -5.38 -1.03 0.32
C LEU A 77 -6.48 -2.09 0.31
N VAL A 78 -7.65 -1.71 -0.18
CA VAL A 78 -8.68 -2.66 -0.63
C VAL A 78 -8.75 -2.53 -2.14
N VAL A 79 -8.56 -3.65 -2.81
CA VAL A 79 -8.41 -3.78 -4.26
C VAL A 79 -9.47 -4.72 -4.77
N ASP A 80 -10.20 -4.29 -5.80
CA ASP A 80 -11.16 -5.10 -6.54
C ASP A 80 -10.71 -5.13 -8.01
N GLY A 81 -10.18 -6.27 -8.44
CA GLY A 81 -9.47 -6.41 -9.71
C GLY A 81 -8.30 -5.42 -9.80
N GLU A 82 -8.36 -4.48 -10.74
CA GLU A 82 -7.35 -3.43 -10.95
C GLU A 82 -7.78 -2.08 -10.33
N THR A 83 -8.75 -2.07 -9.42
CA THR A 83 -9.30 -0.84 -8.86
C THR A 83 -9.07 -0.77 -7.36
N ILE A 84 -8.42 0.29 -6.90
CA ILE A 84 -8.28 0.60 -5.49
C ILE A 84 -9.58 1.28 -5.03
N VAL A 85 -10.39 0.52 -4.30
CA VAL A 85 -11.71 0.98 -3.83
C VAL A 85 -11.61 1.68 -2.47
N THR A 86 -10.59 1.38 -1.67
CA THR A 86 -10.38 2.04 -0.36
C THR A 86 -8.89 2.00 0.04
N VAL A 87 -8.48 3.02 0.79
CA VAL A 87 -7.18 3.10 1.48
C VAL A 87 -7.43 3.42 2.95
N GLY A 88 -6.64 2.88 3.86
CA GLY A 88 -6.78 3.14 5.30
C GLY A 88 -5.51 2.86 6.10
N HIS A 89 -5.43 3.41 7.31
CA HIS A 89 -4.42 3.03 8.30
C HIS A 89 -4.88 1.80 9.07
N ARG A 90 -3.96 0.91 9.38
CA ARG A 90 -4.22 -0.24 10.23
C ARG A 90 -4.08 0.19 11.70
N THR A 91 -5.18 0.60 12.31
CA THR A 91 -5.20 1.06 13.72
C THR A 91 -5.18 -0.09 14.75
N ARG A 92 -5.30 -1.35 14.31
CA ARG A 92 -5.18 -2.54 15.17
C ARG A 92 -4.29 -3.58 14.51
N ALA A 93 -3.43 -4.22 15.29
CA ALA A 93 -2.66 -5.36 14.81
C ALA A 93 -3.62 -6.44 14.30
N ILE A 94 -3.41 -6.94 13.08
CA ILE A 94 -4.02 -8.19 12.63
C ILE A 94 -3.38 -9.26 13.51
N ARG A 95 -4.15 -9.78 14.47
CA ARG A 95 -3.80 -11.03 15.14
C ARG A 95 -4.11 -12.13 14.12
N THR A 96 -3.05 -12.66 13.52
CA THR A 96 -3.07 -13.98 12.86
C THR A 96 -3.29 -15.05 13.92
#